data_AF-A0A7K7ULG4-F1
#
_entry.id   AF-A0A7K7ULG4-F1
#
_cell.length_a   1.000
_cell.length_b   1.000
_cell.length_c   1.000
_cell.angle_alpha   90.00
_cell.angle_beta   90.00
_cell.angle_gamma   90.00
#
_symmetry.space_group_name_H-M   'P 1'
#
loop_
_entity.id
_entity.type
_entity.pdbx_description
1 polymer ?
#
loop_
_entity_poly.entity_id
_entity_poly.type
_entity_poly.pdbx_seq_one_letter_code
_entity_poly.pdbx_strand_id
1 'polypeptide(L)'
;HPQFQNYRDLQRVRTRTLEIANQVDVFFQPLGVRVALLAVEVWSEGDRFAVGGSARAALERFLRWRQEELLPRLPHDNAQLLTGARFDDISVGMSAQASMCSPTRSGGVSMDHSISVLVVASTVAHQLGHNLGMRHDSAGRFCDCSDLRQDRGCIMASPTGLTPGLSFSNCSRQDLERSLQRGHGWGLSNGCHVPTLPWGWLGGVLVPPRSLQPFCRQECTDPCCNSSSCQLMPGAECATGDACCQDCQLRRSGHPCREPLGECDLPEFCDGVSPRCPPDAFLQDGQPCAGGRAVCFGGACATYEGQCQQLLGPGAGPVSSSCMASLNMKGDERGHCGQLPNGSYIACTQRDAACGVLQCQRGSTRGDRPEGSCLGTLLPGDEDVSDAAMVLPGTACGPGKVCLQHRCQDVSALGDQQCRSKCHGRGVSVGPGDGCWRWGPAGGLRLGGSALPTALLLSALLGLALALGLCCARRAGLHKRLCQLGKG
;
A
#
# COMPACT_ATOMS: atom_id res chain seq x y z
N HIS A 1 -10.99 -26.34 -4.10
CA HIS A 1 -9.62 -25.98 -4.48
C HIS A 1 -8.62 -27.12 -4.46
N PRO A 2 -7.76 -27.27 -5.49
CA PRO A 2 -6.72 -28.29 -5.58
C PRO A 2 -5.77 -28.30 -4.38
N GLN A 3 -5.44 -27.13 -3.82
CA GLN A 3 -4.64 -27.05 -2.60
C GLN A 3 -5.31 -27.79 -1.42
N PHE A 4 -6.62 -27.62 -1.27
CA PHE A 4 -7.37 -28.34 -0.23
C PHE A 4 -7.42 -29.84 -0.53
N GLN A 5 -7.52 -30.25 -1.79
CA GLN A 5 -7.52 -31.66 -2.18
C GLN A 5 -6.18 -32.36 -1.89
N ASN A 6 -5.06 -31.64 -1.93
CA ASN A 6 -3.73 -32.19 -1.63
C ASN A 6 -3.55 -32.52 -0.14
N TYR A 7 -4.22 -31.79 0.76
CA TYR A 7 -4.06 -31.98 2.21
C TYR A 7 -5.32 -32.50 2.92
N ARG A 8 -6.49 -32.51 2.26
CA ARG A 8 -7.85 -32.97 2.67
C ARG A 8 -8.26 -32.71 4.13
N ASP A 9 -7.58 -31.77 4.78
CA ASP A 9 -7.76 -31.39 6.16
C ASP A 9 -7.52 -29.89 6.27
N LEU A 10 -8.54 -29.18 6.74
CA LEU A 10 -8.50 -27.74 6.93
C LEU A 10 -7.41 -27.31 7.91
N GLN A 11 -7.15 -28.10 8.95
CA GLN A 11 -6.10 -27.80 9.91
C GLN A 11 -4.72 -27.94 9.28
N ARG A 12 -4.51 -28.97 8.47
CA ARG A 12 -3.24 -29.17 7.77
C ARG A 12 -2.93 -28.07 6.76
N VAL A 13 -3.92 -27.61 5.99
CA VAL A 13 -3.75 -26.45 5.08
C VAL A 13 -3.41 -25.20 5.88
N ARG A 14 -4.09 -24.95 6.99
CA ARG A 14 -3.83 -23.79 7.87
C ARG A 14 -2.43 -23.80 8.45
N THR A 15 -2.00 -24.91 9.04
CA THR A 15 -0.65 -25.05 9.61
C THR A 15 0.41 -24.79 8.54
N ARG A 16 0.25 -25.39 7.36
CA ARG A 16 1.16 -25.17 6.24
C ARG A 16 1.24 -23.70 5.82
N THR A 17 0.10 -23.02 5.68
CA THR A 17 0.07 -21.59 5.31
C THR A 17 0.72 -20.71 6.39
N LEU A 18 0.54 -21.03 7.66
CA LEU A 18 1.19 -20.34 8.77
C LEU A 18 2.71 -20.52 8.76
N GLU A 19 3.18 -21.75 8.55
CA GLU A 19 4.62 -22.05 8.44
C GLU A 19 5.26 -21.31 7.26
N ILE A 20 4.58 -21.28 6.10
CA ILE A 20 5.02 -20.52 4.93
C ILE A 20 5.12 -19.02 5.27
N ALA A 21 4.07 -18.43 5.84
CA ALA A 21 4.04 -17.01 6.16
C ALA A 21 5.12 -16.60 7.17
N ASN A 22 5.35 -17.43 8.20
CA ASN A 22 6.43 -17.20 9.17
C ASN A 22 7.81 -17.22 8.50
N GLN A 23 8.04 -18.15 7.57
CA GLN A 23 9.30 -18.23 6.85
C GLN A 23 9.48 -17.06 5.87
N VAL A 24 8.40 -16.57 5.26
CA VAL A 24 8.42 -15.35 4.44
C VAL A 24 8.83 -14.14 5.28
N ASP A 25 8.27 -13.94 6.49
CA ASP A 25 8.70 -12.85 7.39
C ASP A 25 10.21 -12.90 7.65
N VAL A 26 10.76 -14.08 7.96
CA VAL A 26 12.20 -14.27 8.18
C VAL A 26 13.04 -13.80 6.99
N PHE A 27 12.59 -14.06 5.76
CA PHE A 27 13.33 -13.61 4.57
C PHE A 27 13.33 -12.09 4.38
N PHE A 28 12.27 -11.40 4.81
CA PHE A 28 12.13 -9.95 4.64
C PHE A 28 12.77 -9.14 5.77
N GLN A 29 13.02 -9.73 6.95
CA GLN A 29 13.63 -9.05 8.09
C GLN A 29 14.97 -8.34 7.77
N PRO A 30 15.91 -8.92 7.01
CA PRO A 30 17.18 -8.23 6.64
C PRO A 30 17.00 -7.01 5.72
N LEU A 31 15.79 -6.81 5.16
CA LEU A 31 15.42 -5.63 4.39
C LEU A 31 14.68 -4.58 5.24
N GLY A 32 14.51 -4.82 6.54
CA GLY A 32 13.73 -3.95 7.41
C GLY A 32 12.21 -4.04 7.18
N VAL A 33 11.74 -5.08 6.48
CA VAL A 33 10.32 -5.31 6.19
C VAL A 33 9.79 -6.45 7.05
N ARG A 34 8.59 -6.29 7.58
CA ARG A 34 7.86 -7.32 8.33
C ARG A 34 6.67 -7.81 7.53
N VAL A 35 6.47 -9.12 7.49
CA VAL A 35 5.32 -9.74 6.81
C VAL A 35 4.40 -10.33 7.87
N ALA A 36 3.26 -9.68 8.10
CA ALA A 36 2.27 -10.14 9.05
C ALA A 36 1.11 -10.84 8.33
N LEU A 37 0.85 -12.11 8.68
CA LEU A 37 -0.32 -12.82 8.20
C LEU A 37 -1.58 -12.33 8.93
N LEU A 38 -2.42 -11.55 8.26
CA LEU A 38 -3.67 -11.04 8.82
C LEU A 38 -4.79 -12.08 8.82
N ALA A 39 -4.90 -12.86 7.75
CA ALA A 39 -5.95 -13.85 7.60
C ALA A 39 -5.60 -14.94 6.58
N VAL A 40 -6.25 -16.09 6.72
CA VAL A 40 -6.23 -17.19 5.75
C VAL A 40 -7.66 -17.55 5.37
N GLU A 41 -7.96 -17.55 4.07
CA GLU A 41 -9.22 -18.07 3.53
C GLU A 41 -8.96 -19.35 2.73
N VAL A 42 -9.70 -20.41 3.05
CA VAL A 42 -9.56 -21.72 2.39
C VAL A 42 -10.82 -22.04 1.60
N TRP A 43 -10.68 -22.23 0.29
CA TRP A 43 -11.75 -22.60 -0.63
C TRP A 43 -12.04 -24.10 -0.60
N SER A 44 -12.67 -24.57 0.49
CA SER A 44 -13.00 -25.99 0.71
C SER A 44 -14.22 -26.47 -0.08
N GLU A 45 -15.19 -25.59 -0.35
CA GLU A 45 -16.45 -25.93 -1.01
C GLU A 45 -16.40 -25.80 -2.54
N GLY A 46 -15.39 -25.10 -3.07
CA GLY A 46 -15.25 -24.81 -4.49
C GLY A 46 -14.39 -23.58 -4.72
N ASP A 47 -13.83 -23.45 -5.91
CA ASP A 47 -12.98 -22.31 -6.26
C ASP A 47 -13.85 -21.08 -6.54
N ARG A 48 -13.40 -19.89 -6.11
CA ARG A 48 -14.12 -18.63 -6.36
C ARG A 48 -14.04 -18.19 -7.82
N PHE A 49 -13.03 -18.68 -8.53
CA PHE A 49 -12.83 -18.49 -9.96
C PHE A 49 -11.99 -19.66 -10.50
N ALA A 50 -11.91 -19.80 -11.82
CA ALA A 50 -11.07 -20.83 -12.43
C ALA A 50 -9.58 -20.55 -12.19
N VAL A 51 -8.86 -21.41 -11.45
CA VAL A 51 -7.44 -21.18 -11.13
C VAL A 51 -6.49 -21.67 -12.24
N GLY A 52 -6.88 -22.66 -13.04
CA GLY A 52 -6.03 -23.25 -14.10
C GLY A 52 -5.82 -22.36 -15.34
N GLY A 53 -5.09 -22.90 -16.33
CA GLY A 53 -4.62 -22.18 -17.50
C GLY A 53 -3.21 -21.62 -17.29
N SER A 54 -2.91 -20.46 -17.87
CA SER A 54 -1.67 -19.73 -17.59
C SER A 54 -1.70 -19.04 -16.22
N ALA A 55 -0.55 -18.92 -15.57
CA ALA A 55 -0.37 -18.22 -14.30
C ALA A 55 -0.81 -16.76 -14.40
N ARG A 56 -0.58 -16.13 -15.56
CA ARG A 56 -1.04 -14.77 -15.84
C ARG A 56 -2.55 -14.62 -15.76
N ALA A 57 -3.29 -15.51 -16.43
CA ALA A 57 -4.74 -15.47 -16.42
C ALA A 57 -5.30 -15.78 -15.03
N ALA A 58 -4.62 -16.65 -14.26
CA ALA A 58 -4.97 -16.93 -12.88
C ALA A 58 -4.77 -15.71 -11.97
N LEU A 59 -3.65 -14.98 -12.10
CA LEU A 59 -3.37 -13.75 -11.37
C LEU A 59 -4.41 -12.67 -11.64
N GLU A 60 -4.78 -12.45 -12.90
CA GLU A 60 -5.75 -11.43 -13.28
C GLU A 60 -7.13 -11.70 -12.68
N ARG A 61 -7.59 -12.96 -12.69
CA ARG A 61 -8.84 -13.36 -12.03
C ARG A 61 -8.75 -13.24 -10.51
N PHE A 62 -7.61 -13.60 -9.92
CA PHE A 62 -7.37 -13.46 -8.48
C PHE A 62 -7.42 -12.01 -8.01
N LEU A 63 -6.75 -11.10 -8.72
CA LEU A 63 -6.72 -9.68 -8.39
C LEU A 63 -8.10 -9.03 -8.53
N ARG A 64 -8.88 -9.42 -9.54
CA ARG A 64 -10.28 -9.00 -9.68
C ARG A 64 -11.13 -9.45 -8.49
N TRP A 65 -11.06 -10.74 -8.15
CA TRP A 65 -11.76 -11.28 -6.97
C TRP A 65 -11.32 -10.58 -5.67
N ARG A 66 -10.03 -10.31 -5.52
CA ARG A 66 -9.50 -9.56 -4.37
C ARG A 66 -10.16 -8.19 -4.26
N GLN A 67 -10.23 -7.46 -5.37
CA GLN A 67 -10.81 -6.12 -5.43
C GLN A 67 -12.32 -6.12 -5.14
N GLU A 68 -13.07 -7.02 -5.78
CA GLU A 68 -14.53 -7.00 -5.77
C GLU A 68 -15.13 -7.69 -4.54
N GLU A 69 -14.47 -8.71 -3.99
CA GLU A 69 -15.04 -9.55 -2.92
C GLU A 69 -14.23 -9.55 -1.62
N LEU A 70 -12.89 -9.57 -1.66
CA LEU A 70 -12.06 -9.70 -0.46
C LEU A 70 -11.84 -8.35 0.26
N LEU A 71 -11.39 -7.33 -0.48
CA LEU A 71 -11.08 -6.01 0.06
C LEU A 71 -12.27 -5.33 0.77
N PRO A 72 -13.53 -5.40 0.26
CA PRO A 72 -14.67 -4.76 0.93
C PRO A 72 -14.99 -5.32 2.33
N ARG A 73 -14.61 -6.58 2.61
CA ARG A 73 -14.89 -7.25 3.89
C ARG A 73 -13.66 -7.41 4.78
N LEU A 74 -12.46 -7.37 4.21
CA LEU A 74 -11.21 -7.52 4.93
C LEU A 74 -10.16 -6.56 4.36
N PRO A 75 -9.93 -5.40 4.99
CA PRO A 75 -8.84 -4.51 4.62
C PRO A 75 -7.47 -5.17 4.82
N HIS A 76 -6.60 -5.11 3.80
CA HIS A 76 -5.25 -5.70 3.82
C HIS A 76 -4.38 -5.09 2.71
N ASP A 77 -3.06 -5.06 2.92
CA ASP A 77 -2.12 -4.42 1.99
C ASP A 77 -1.89 -5.23 0.72
N ASN A 78 -1.80 -6.55 0.85
CA ASN A 78 -1.47 -7.49 -0.22
C ASN A 78 -2.16 -8.86 0.01
N ALA A 79 -2.50 -9.58 -1.06
CA ALA A 79 -2.98 -10.95 -0.96
C ALA A 79 -2.18 -11.90 -1.85
N GLN A 80 -1.90 -13.11 -1.36
CA GLN A 80 -1.20 -14.16 -2.11
C GLN A 80 -2.08 -15.40 -2.22
N LEU A 81 -2.32 -15.89 -3.45
CA LEU A 81 -3.02 -17.15 -3.68
C LEU A 81 -2.02 -18.30 -3.70
N LEU A 82 -2.17 -19.26 -2.78
CA LEU A 82 -1.42 -20.51 -2.81
C LEU A 82 -2.27 -21.61 -3.45
N THR A 83 -1.81 -22.20 -4.57
CA THR A 83 -2.57 -23.21 -5.33
C THR A 83 -1.82 -24.50 -5.54
N GLY A 84 -2.54 -25.62 -5.48
CA GLY A 84 -2.04 -26.94 -5.88
C GLY A 84 -2.22 -27.22 -7.38
N ALA A 85 -2.87 -26.31 -8.13
CA ALA A 85 -2.99 -26.41 -9.58
C ALA A 85 -1.63 -26.17 -10.24
N ARG A 86 -1.41 -26.83 -11.38
CA ARG A 86 -0.26 -26.53 -12.26
C ARG A 86 -0.68 -25.49 -13.28
N PHE A 87 0.23 -24.60 -13.62
CA PHE A 87 0.04 -23.67 -14.72
C PHE A 87 0.60 -24.26 -16.03
N ASP A 88 0.00 -23.87 -17.15
CA ASP A 88 0.39 -24.34 -18.49
C ASP A 88 1.70 -23.68 -18.97
N ASP A 89 1.99 -22.47 -18.49
CA ASP A 89 3.26 -21.78 -18.60
C ASP A 89 4.16 -22.19 -17.43
N ILE A 90 5.46 -22.34 -17.69
CA ILE A 90 6.47 -23.01 -16.82
C ILE A 90 6.72 -22.29 -15.48
N SER A 91 5.90 -21.29 -15.14
CA SER A 91 6.03 -20.46 -13.95
C SER A 91 5.48 -21.16 -12.70
N VAL A 92 6.24 -21.12 -11.61
CA VAL A 92 5.81 -21.59 -10.28
C VAL A 92 4.97 -20.54 -9.54
N GLY A 93 4.73 -19.38 -10.16
CA GLY A 93 3.96 -18.29 -9.61
C GLY A 93 3.91 -17.11 -10.59
N MET A 94 3.06 -16.13 -10.29
CA MET A 94 3.05 -14.86 -11.01
C MET A 94 2.58 -13.72 -10.13
N SER A 95 3.12 -12.52 -10.31
CA SER A 95 2.73 -11.34 -9.53
C SER A 95 2.77 -10.05 -10.36
N ALA A 96 2.15 -8.99 -9.82
CA ALA A 96 2.19 -7.66 -10.40
C ALA A 96 3.37 -6.85 -9.85
N GLN A 97 4.19 -6.28 -10.75
CA GLN A 97 5.33 -5.44 -10.38
C GLN A 97 4.91 -4.16 -9.64
N ALA A 98 5.62 -3.80 -8.57
CA ALA A 98 5.50 -2.53 -7.85
C ALA A 98 4.04 -2.14 -7.55
N SER A 99 3.30 -3.11 -7.01
CA SER A 99 1.85 -3.05 -6.84
C SER A 99 1.43 -3.04 -5.37
N MET A 100 2.38 -3.01 -4.45
CA MET A 100 2.09 -2.97 -3.00
C MET A 100 1.11 -1.85 -2.65
N CYS A 101 0.09 -2.18 -1.83
CA CYS A 101 -1.02 -1.30 -1.43
C CYS A 101 -1.97 -0.86 -2.56
N SER A 102 -1.73 -1.28 -3.81
CA SER A 102 -2.69 -1.04 -4.89
C SER A 102 -4.00 -1.81 -4.64
N PRO A 103 -5.17 -1.16 -4.71
CA PRO A 103 -6.45 -1.86 -4.53
C PRO A 103 -6.71 -2.89 -5.64
N THR A 104 -6.19 -2.65 -6.85
CA THR A 104 -6.46 -3.50 -8.01
C THR A 104 -5.33 -4.46 -8.35
N ARG A 105 -4.09 -4.21 -7.89
CA ARG A 105 -2.92 -5.00 -8.31
C ARG A 105 -2.12 -5.64 -7.19
N SER A 106 -2.38 -5.33 -5.92
CA SER A 106 -1.53 -5.83 -4.84
C SER A 106 -1.77 -7.32 -4.54
N GLY A 107 -1.04 -8.17 -5.25
CA GLY A 107 -1.06 -9.60 -4.99
C GLY A 107 -0.25 -10.42 -5.98
N GLY A 108 -0.22 -11.73 -5.70
CA GLY A 108 0.47 -12.74 -6.48
C GLY A 108 -0.22 -14.10 -6.37
N VAL A 109 0.13 -14.99 -7.29
CA VAL A 109 -0.25 -16.41 -7.28
C VAL A 109 1.03 -17.24 -7.16
N SER A 110 1.00 -18.30 -6.36
CA SER A 110 2.13 -19.20 -6.13
C SER A 110 1.65 -20.64 -6.11
N MET A 111 2.37 -21.50 -6.83
CA MET A 111 2.12 -22.94 -6.82
C MET A 111 2.72 -23.58 -5.56
N ASP A 112 1.97 -24.47 -4.91
CA ASP A 112 2.46 -25.32 -3.82
C ASP A 112 3.23 -26.53 -4.38
N HIS A 113 4.35 -26.25 -5.06
CA HIS A 113 5.05 -27.22 -5.92
C HIS A 113 6.00 -28.17 -5.19
N SER A 114 6.20 -27.99 -3.88
CA SER A 114 7.12 -28.80 -3.08
C SER A 114 6.56 -29.07 -1.70
N ILE A 115 6.82 -30.24 -1.13
CA ILE A 115 6.47 -30.54 0.27
C ILE A 115 7.21 -29.63 1.27
N SER A 116 8.38 -29.10 0.87
CA SER A 116 9.20 -28.24 1.70
C SER A 116 8.58 -26.85 1.84
N VAL A 117 8.25 -26.47 3.09
CA VAL A 117 7.79 -25.11 3.43
C VAL A 117 8.78 -24.06 2.93
N LEU A 118 10.09 -24.32 3.06
CA LEU A 118 11.13 -23.38 2.69
C LEU A 118 11.11 -23.04 1.19
N VAL A 119 10.85 -24.05 0.35
CA VAL A 119 10.80 -23.87 -1.11
C VAL A 119 9.60 -23.01 -1.50
N VAL A 120 8.42 -23.32 -0.95
CA VAL A 120 7.19 -22.59 -1.26
C VAL A 120 7.21 -21.19 -0.65
N ALA A 121 7.77 -21.02 0.55
CA ALA A 121 7.98 -19.72 1.16
C ALA A 121 8.94 -18.84 0.33
N SER A 122 10.00 -19.42 -0.25
CA SER A 122 10.87 -18.69 -1.18
C SER A 122 10.11 -18.24 -2.42
N THR A 123 9.26 -19.10 -3.00
CA THR A 123 8.37 -18.71 -4.13
C THR A 123 7.42 -17.58 -3.74
N VAL A 124 6.73 -17.67 -2.59
CA VAL A 124 5.84 -16.60 -2.11
C VAL A 124 6.62 -15.31 -1.84
N ALA A 125 7.82 -15.40 -1.25
CA ALA A 125 8.66 -14.24 -0.99
C ALA A 125 9.16 -13.57 -2.28
N HIS A 126 9.47 -14.37 -3.31
CA HIS A 126 9.80 -13.87 -4.65
C HIS A 126 8.63 -13.06 -5.24
N GLN A 127 7.42 -13.63 -5.24
CA GLN A 127 6.23 -12.95 -5.77
C GLN A 127 5.86 -11.68 -4.97
N LEU A 128 6.03 -11.72 -3.64
CA LEU A 128 5.87 -10.55 -2.79
C LEU A 128 6.96 -9.49 -3.05
N GLY A 129 8.19 -9.91 -3.38
CA GLY A 129 9.30 -9.05 -3.78
C GLY A 129 8.98 -8.25 -5.05
N HIS A 130 8.41 -8.88 -6.06
CA HIS A 130 7.89 -8.20 -7.26
C HIS A 130 6.80 -7.18 -6.91
N ASN A 131 5.85 -7.53 -6.02
CA ASN A 131 4.84 -6.56 -5.55
C ASN A 131 5.48 -5.34 -4.86
N LEU A 132 6.60 -5.54 -4.16
CA LEU A 132 7.40 -4.48 -3.55
C LEU A 132 8.32 -3.75 -4.53
N GLY A 133 8.38 -4.18 -5.79
CA GLY A 133 9.11 -3.51 -6.87
C GLY A 133 10.51 -4.07 -7.13
N MET A 134 10.91 -5.15 -6.47
CA MET A 134 12.16 -5.87 -6.74
C MET A 134 12.10 -6.52 -8.11
N ARG A 135 13.19 -6.47 -8.88
CA ARG A 135 13.28 -7.14 -10.19
C ARG A 135 14.26 -8.30 -10.09
N HIS A 136 14.27 -9.16 -11.10
CA HIS A 136 15.20 -10.29 -11.11
C HIS A 136 16.67 -9.90 -10.98
N ASP A 137 17.40 -10.77 -10.28
CA ASP A 137 18.85 -10.79 -10.18
C ASP A 137 19.43 -11.41 -11.47
N SER A 138 19.45 -10.62 -12.54
CA SER A 138 19.99 -11.04 -13.85
C SER A 138 21.50 -10.81 -13.96
N ALA A 139 22.16 -11.61 -14.81
CA ALA A 139 23.62 -11.58 -14.99
C ALA A 139 24.19 -10.18 -15.33
N GLY A 140 23.40 -9.30 -15.95
CA GLY A 140 23.80 -7.94 -16.30
C GLY A 140 23.74 -6.93 -15.14
N ARG A 141 23.26 -7.31 -13.96
CA ARG A 141 23.08 -6.39 -12.81
C ARG A 141 24.15 -6.52 -11.72
N PHE A 142 25.02 -7.53 -11.79
CA PHE A 142 26.06 -7.79 -10.78
C PHE A 142 25.50 -7.83 -9.34
N CYS A 143 24.43 -8.60 -9.16
CA CYS A 143 23.75 -8.72 -7.87
C CYS A 143 24.42 -9.77 -7.00
N ASP A 144 24.53 -9.47 -5.71
CA ASP A 144 25.15 -10.33 -4.71
C ASP A 144 24.21 -10.53 -3.51
N CYS A 145 24.09 -11.79 -3.07
CA CYS A 145 23.33 -12.22 -1.90
C CYS A 145 24.13 -13.17 -0.99
N SER A 146 25.45 -13.22 -1.16
CA SER A 146 26.36 -14.16 -0.47
C SER A 146 26.65 -13.80 1.00
N ASP A 147 26.07 -12.72 1.53
CA ASP A 147 26.21 -12.27 2.92
C ASP A 147 25.64 -13.25 3.98
N LEU A 148 25.02 -14.37 3.58
CA LEU A 148 24.33 -15.30 4.47
C LEU A 148 24.76 -16.78 4.27
N ARG A 149 26.05 -17.07 4.49
CA ARG A 149 26.64 -18.37 4.94
C ARG A 149 26.15 -19.69 4.34
N GLN A 150 25.43 -19.71 3.22
CA GLN A 150 24.92 -20.92 2.58
C GLN A 150 24.98 -20.70 1.07
N ASP A 151 25.51 -21.68 0.33
CA ASP A 151 25.60 -21.74 -1.15
C ASP A 151 24.23 -21.81 -1.85
N ARG A 152 23.23 -21.09 -1.34
CA ARG A 152 21.87 -21.03 -1.87
C ARG A 152 21.69 -19.69 -2.56
N GLY A 153 21.06 -19.71 -3.74
CA GLY A 153 20.92 -18.53 -4.60
C GLY A 153 20.11 -17.39 -3.99
N CYS A 154 19.89 -16.34 -4.78
CA CYS A 154 19.12 -15.18 -4.36
C CYS A 154 17.62 -15.44 -4.57
N ILE A 155 16.76 -14.92 -3.67
CA ILE A 155 15.30 -15.07 -3.77
C ILE A 155 14.81 -14.55 -5.11
N MET A 156 15.30 -13.39 -5.58
CA MET A 156 14.91 -12.78 -6.85
C MET A 156 15.66 -13.33 -8.07
N ALA A 157 16.40 -14.44 -7.95
CA ALA A 157 16.87 -15.16 -9.13
C ALA A 157 15.66 -15.80 -9.85
N SER A 158 15.74 -15.93 -11.19
CA SER A 158 14.67 -16.57 -11.97
C SER A 158 14.36 -17.97 -11.40
N PRO A 159 13.10 -18.28 -11.05
CA PRO A 159 12.78 -19.51 -10.34
C PRO A 159 13.06 -20.76 -11.17
N THR A 160 13.97 -21.63 -10.72
CA THR A 160 14.24 -22.93 -11.37
C THR A 160 13.31 -24.05 -10.86
N GLY A 161 12.50 -23.77 -9.82
CA GLY A 161 11.61 -24.73 -9.16
C GLY A 161 12.30 -25.80 -8.30
N LEU A 162 13.62 -25.93 -8.36
CA LEU A 162 14.38 -27.01 -7.68
C LEU A 162 15.17 -26.52 -6.47
N THR A 163 15.86 -25.39 -6.58
CA THR A 163 16.69 -24.83 -5.51
C THR A 163 16.18 -23.44 -5.14
N PRO A 164 15.62 -23.24 -3.93
CA PRO A 164 15.11 -21.95 -3.53
C PRO A 164 16.26 -21.02 -3.18
N GLY A 165 16.16 -19.77 -3.62
CA GLY A 165 16.96 -18.70 -3.03
C GLY A 165 16.46 -18.37 -1.63
N LEU A 166 17.36 -18.06 -0.71
CA LEU A 166 17.01 -17.82 0.71
C LEU A 166 17.31 -16.39 1.19
N SER A 167 17.98 -15.60 0.36
CA SER A 167 18.44 -14.26 0.70
C SER A 167 18.10 -13.29 -0.42
N PHE A 168 17.71 -12.08 -0.07
CA PHE A 168 17.60 -10.98 -1.02
C PHE A 168 18.98 -10.43 -1.34
N SER A 169 19.19 -10.01 -2.59
CA SER A 169 20.45 -9.41 -3.04
C SER A 169 20.56 -7.93 -2.67
N ASN A 170 21.77 -7.38 -2.78
CA ASN A 170 21.99 -5.93 -2.75
C ASN A 170 21.13 -5.18 -3.79
N CYS A 171 20.92 -5.74 -4.98
CA CYS A 171 20.03 -5.19 -6.02
C CYS A 171 18.57 -5.14 -5.57
N SER A 172 18.11 -6.21 -4.90
CA SER A 172 16.75 -6.30 -4.37
C SER A 172 16.49 -5.20 -3.34
N ARG A 173 17.45 -4.95 -2.44
CA ARG A 173 17.38 -3.85 -1.47
C ARG A 173 17.27 -2.48 -2.17
N GLN A 174 18.10 -2.22 -3.18
CA GLN A 174 18.07 -0.97 -3.95
C GLN A 174 16.78 -0.80 -4.76
N ASP A 175 16.19 -1.89 -5.26
CA ASP A 175 14.91 -1.85 -5.95
C ASP A 175 13.77 -1.50 -4.98
N LEU A 176 13.76 -2.12 -3.78
CA LEU A 176 12.80 -1.82 -2.71
C LEU A 176 12.87 -0.34 -2.30
N GLU A 177 14.05 0.17 -1.98
CA GLU A 177 14.24 1.58 -1.58
C GLU A 177 13.71 2.55 -2.65
N ARG A 178 14.02 2.30 -3.93
CA ARG A 178 13.50 3.12 -5.04
C ARG A 178 11.99 3.00 -5.23
N SER A 179 11.44 1.82 -4.99
CA SER A 179 10.00 1.58 -5.06
C SER A 179 9.26 2.40 -4.01
N LEU A 180 9.73 2.35 -2.74
CA LEU A 180 9.20 3.11 -1.61
C LEU A 180 9.33 4.63 -1.81
N GLN A 181 10.48 5.11 -2.27
CA GLN A 181 10.71 6.54 -2.56
C GLN A 181 9.77 7.12 -3.64
N ARG A 182 9.22 6.26 -4.51
CA ARG A 182 8.24 6.65 -5.54
C ARG A 182 6.79 6.59 -5.04
N GLY A 183 6.60 6.30 -3.75
CA GLY A 183 5.30 6.19 -3.09
C GLY A 183 4.60 4.85 -3.29
N HIS A 184 5.28 3.83 -3.83
CA HIS A 184 4.74 2.47 -3.76
C HIS A 184 4.85 1.97 -2.32
N GLY A 185 3.84 1.24 -1.82
CA GLY A 185 3.88 0.72 -0.45
C GLY A 185 3.57 1.74 0.65
N TRP A 186 2.92 2.85 0.34
CA TRP A 186 2.46 3.86 1.31
C TRP A 186 1.61 3.28 2.47
N GLY A 187 0.94 2.14 2.27
CA GLY A 187 0.16 1.49 3.34
C GLY A 187 1.00 0.72 4.36
N LEU A 188 2.28 0.46 4.07
CA LEU A 188 3.15 -0.40 4.90
C LEU A 188 3.66 0.27 6.19
N SER A 189 3.63 1.59 6.25
CA SER A 189 4.06 2.43 7.39
C SER A 189 3.08 2.39 8.55
N ASN A 190 1.83 1.96 8.31
CA ASN A 190 0.85 1.69 9.36
C ASN A 190 1.28 0.44 10.12
N GLY A 191 2.03 0.60 11.22
CA GLY A 191 2.49 -0.53 12.03
C GLY A 191 1.34 -1.50 12.31
N CYS A 192 1.52 -2.79 11.99
CA CYS A 192 0.42 -3.75 11.79
C CYS A 192 -0.71 -3.59 12.82
N HIS A 193 -1.80 -2.94 12.42
CA HIS A 193 -3.03 -2.89 13.19
C HIS A 193 -3.81 -4.15 12.85
N VAL A 194 -3.63 -5.20 13.65
CA VAL A 194 -4.49 -6.37 13.54
C VAL A 194 -5.86 -5.95 14.06
N PRO A 195 -6.90 -5.87 13.21
CA PRO A 195 -8.22 -5.50 13.68
C PRO A 195 -8.61 -6.46 14.81
N THR A 196 -9.20 -5.95 15.89
CA THR A 196 -9.89 -6.77 16.89
C THR A 196 -11.16 -7.36 16.28
N LEU A 197 -10.99 -8.25 15.30
CA LEU A 197 -12.06 -9.10 14.82
C LEU A 197 -12.32 -10.12 15.94
N PRO A 198 -13.57 -10.27 16.41
CA PRO A 198 -13.91 -11.34 17.32
C PRO A 198 -13.45 -12.65 16.70
N TRP A 199 -12.74 -13.45 17.48
CA TRP A 199 -12.39 -14.82 17.15
C TRP A 199 -13.64 -15.53 16.64
N GLY A 200 -13.67 -15.87 15.36
CA GLY A 200 -14.89 -16.38 14.77
C GLY A 200 -14.77 -16.53 13.27
N TRP A 201 -15.25 -17.67 12.80
CA TRP A 201 -15.44 -17.97 11.39
C TRP A 201 -16.47 -17.00 10.80
N LEU A 202 -16.01 -15.86 10.29
CA LEU A 202 -16.83 -15.03 9.41
C LEU A 202 -16.57 -15.52 7.98
N GLY A 203 -17.45 -16.38 7.48
CA GLY A 203 -17.48 -16.74 6.05
C GLY A 203 -16.27 -17.53 5.52
N GLY A 204 -15.56 -18.29 6.36
CA GLY A 204 -14.43 -19.13 5.92
C GLY A 204 -13.03 -18.50 6.08
N VAL A 205 -12.94 -17.31 6.68
CA VAL A 205 -11.68 -16.60 6.99
C VAL A 205 -11.23 -16.91 8.42
N LEU A 206 -9.96 -17.31 8.58
CA LEU A 206 -9.32 -17.51 9.89
C LEU A 206 -8.29 -16.41 10.16
N VAL A 207 -8.45 -15.68 11.27
CA VAL A 207 -7.49 -14.70 11.78
C VAL A 207 -6.58 -15.40 12.81
N PRO A 208 -5.24 -15.34 12.68
CA PRO A 208 -4.35 -15.99 13.63
C PRO A 208 -4.38 -15.34 15.03
N PRO A 209 -4.10 -16.11 16.10
CA PRO A 209 -4.00 -15.63 17.47
C PRO A 209 -3.13 -14.40 17.67
N ARG A 210 -3.54 -13.53 18.62
CA ARG A 210 -2.72 -12.42 19.13
C ARG A 210 -1.36 -12.88 19.69
N SER A 211 -1.27 -14.12 20.18
CA SER A 211 -0.05 -14.76 20.70
C SER A 211 0.93 -15.25 19.61
N LEU A 212 0.54 -15.19 18.34
CA LEU A 212 1.38 -15.48 17.18
C LEU A 212 1.77 -14.20 16.41
N GLN A 213 1.49 -13.02 16.98
CA GLN A 213 1.91 -11.76 16.38
C GLN A 213 3.39 -11.47 16.62
N PRO A 214 4.08 -10.82 15.67
CA PRO A 214 5.54 -10.73 15.69
C PRO A 214 6.09 -9.64 16.62
N PHE A 215 5.21 -8.93 17.35
CA PHE A 215 5.59 -7.79 18.20
C PHE A 215 6.49 -8.18 19.39
N CYS A 216 6.62 -9.47 19.72
CA CYS A 216 7.49 -9.92 20.81
C CYS A 216 8.45 -11.06 20.42
N ARG A 217 8.81 -11.22 19.14
CA ARG A 217 9.77 -12.27 18.71
C ARG A 217 11.09 -11.78 18.10
N GLN A 218 11.33 -10.48 18.09
CA GLN A 218 12.60 -9.90 17.65
C GLN A 218 12.89 -8.74 18.59
N GLU A 219 13.70 -8.83 19.62
CA GLU A 219 14.66 -9.84 20.07
C GLU A 219 14.39 -10.06 21.57
N CYS A 220 14.68 -11.22 22.15
CA CYS A 220 14.54 -11.49 23.59
C CYS A 220 15.50 -10.65 24.49
N THR A 221 15.93 -9.49 24.00
CA THR A 221 16.90 -8.54 24.54
C THR A 221 16.31 -7.14 24.70
N ASP A 222 15.02 -6.90 24.38
CA ASP A 222 14.39 -5.61 24.65
C ASP A 222 14.31 -5.35 26.17
N PRO A 223 15.00 -4.31 26.70
CA PRO A 223 14.99 -4.01 28.13
C PRO A 223 13.61 -3.60 28.66
N CYS A 224 12.71 -3.16 27.78
CA CYS A 224 11.37 -2.70 28.14
C CYS A 224 10.32 -3.83 28.16
N CYS A 225 10.65 -5.02 27.64
CA CYS A 225 9.71 -6.12 27.50
C CYS A 225 10.27 -7.42 28.11
N ASN A 226 9.45 -8.12 28.87
CA ASN A 226 9.79 -9.43 29.40
C ASN A 226 9.70 -10.48 28.28
N SER A 227 10.84 -11.02 27.90
CA SER A 227 10.98 -12.01 26.82
C SER A 227 10.22 -13.33 27.04
N SER A 228 9.95 -13.69 28.31
CA SER A 228 9.26 -14.94 28.65
C SER A 228 7.74 -14.80 28.67
N SER A 229 7.22 -13.63 29.05
CA SER A 229 5.77 -13.39 29.14
C SER A 229 5.22 -12.54 28.00
N CYS A 230 6.07 -11.92 27.18
CA CYS A 230 5.68 -10.95 26.15
C CYS A 230 4.86 -9.78 26.72
N GLN A 231 5.23 -9.32 27.92
CA GLN A 231 4.59 -8.20 28.62
C GLN A 231 5.60 -7.10 28.90
N LEU A 232 5.14 -5.85 28.92
CA LEU A 232 5.97 -4.71 29.33
C LEU A 232 6.50 -4.91 30.75
N MET A 233 7.75 -4.51 30.96
CA MET A 233 8.35 -4.48 32.30
C MET A 233 7.63 -3.43 33.17
N PRO A 234 7.59 -3.61 34.50
CA PRO A 234 6.99 -2.62 35.40
C PRO A 234 7.59 -1.22 35.19
N GLY A 235 6.74 -0.23 34.94
CA GLY A 235 7.15 1.16 34.67
C GLY A 235 7.45 1.49 33.21
N ALA A 236 7.45 0.50 32.30
CA ALA A 236 7.52 0.73 30.87
C ALA A 236 6.14 1.07 30.30
N GLU A 237 6.06 2.11 29.48
CA GLU A 237 4.88 2.51 28.72
C GLU A 237 4.91 1.96 27.27
N CYS A 238 6.09 1.59 26.78
CA CYS A 238 6.35 1.18 25.40
C CYS A 238 7.57 0.26 25.29
N ALA A 239 7.75 -0.39 24.13
CA ALA A 239 8.89 -1.25 23.82
C ALA A 239 9.94 -0.50 22.95
N THR A 240 11.21 -0.90 23.01
CA THR A 240 12.32 -0.15 22.38
C THR A 240 12.20 -0.05 20.85
N GLY A 241 11.54 -1.03 20.21
CA GLY A 241 11.31 -1.05 18.76
C GLY A 241 10.19 -0.13 18.26
N ASP A 242 9.45 0.52 19.15
CA ASP A 242 8.35 1.41 18.77
C ASP A 242 8.86 2.81 18.38
N ALA A 243 8.39 3.35 17.24
CA ALA A 243 8.87 4.63 16.70
C ALA A 243 8.66 5.83 17.64
N CYS A 244 7.63 5.79 18.48
CA CYS A 244 7.35 6.80 19.49
C CYS A 244 7.75 6.38 20.91
N CYS A 245 8.73 5.47 21.04
CA CYS A 245 9.31 5.09 22.33
C CYS A 245 10.73 5.63 22.50
N GLN A 246 11.06 6.02 23.72
CA GLN A 246 12.40 6.36 24.14
C GLN A 246 12.59 5.95 25.60
N ASP A 247 13.59 5.12 25.89
CA ASP A 247 13.92 4.69 27.25
C ASP A 247 12.70 4.09 27.99
N CYS A 248 11.93 3.24 27.29
CA CYS A 248 10.68 2.63 27.75
C CYS A 248 9.54 3.61 28.08
N GLN A 249 9.65 4.89 27.70
CA GLN A 249 8.64 5.93 27.89
C GLN A 249 8.15 6.48 26.56
N LEU A 250 6.90 6.95 26.54
CA LEU A 250 6.33 7.57 25.34
C LEU A 250 7.05 8.88 25.02
N ARG A 251 7.42 9.06 23.74
CA ARG A 251 7.90 10.33 23.23
C ARG A 251 6.81 11.39 23.34
N ARG A 252 7.20 12.64 23.61
CA ARG A 252 6.26 13.76 23.71
C ARG A 252 5.57 14.04 22.38
N SER A 253 4.36 14.60 22.48
CA SER A 253 3.59 15.07 21.33
C SER A 253 4.42 16.03 20.46
N GLY A 254 4.44 15.79 19.14
CA GLY A 254 5.21 16.59 18.18
C GLY A 254 6.62 16.09 17.90
N HIS A 255 7.07 14.99 18.49
CA HIS A 255 8.34 14.37 18.10
C HIS A 255 8.20 13.68 16.73
N PRO A 256 9.05 13.97 15.73
CA PRO A 256 8.96 13.31 14.43
C PRO A 256 9.20 11.80 14.58
N CYS A 257 8.31 10.97 14.05
CA CYS A 257 8.45 9.51 14.08
C CYS A 257 8.58 8.88 12.70
N ARG A 258 8.20 9.60 11.65
CA ARG A 258 8.44 9.20 10.26
C ARG A 258 8.73 10.43 9.41
N GLU A 259 9.78 10.33 8.62
CA GLU A 259 10.15 11.32 7.62
C GLU A 259 9.33 11.09 6.33
N PRO A 260 9.02 12.15 5.57
CA PRO A 260 8.23 12.02 4.35
C PRO A 260 9.03 11.27 3.26
N LEU A 261 8.37 10.32 2.61
CA LEU A 261 8.86 9.55 1.47
C LEU A 261 8.43 10.21 0.16
N GLY A 262 9.25 11.15 -0.31
CA GLY A 262 9.01 11.87 -1.56
C GLY A 262 8.08 13.07 -1.41
N GLU A 263 7.71 13.67 -2.53
CA GLU A 263 7.04 14.98 -2.55
C GLU A 263 5.52 14.93 -2.29
N CYS A 264 4.91 13.74 -2.38
CA CYS A 264 3.48 13.54 -2.18
C CYS A 264 3.13 13.02 -0.77
N ASP A 265 4.12 12.89 0.10
CA ASP A 265 4.02 12.31 1.42
C ASP A 265 4.24 13.37 2.51
N LEU A 266 3.69 13.18 3.71
CA LEU A 266 3.84 14.10 4.84
C LEU A 266 4.60 13.45 6.00
N PRO A 267 5.29 14.24 6.84
CA PRO A 267 5.87 13.72 8.07
C PRO A 267 4.79 13.43 9.12
N GLU A 268 5.01 12.38 9.91
CA GLU A 268 4.22 12.09 11.11
C GLU A 268 5.00 12.36 12.39
N PHE A 269 4.22 12.72 13.40
CA PHE A 269 4.71 13.09 14.70
C PHE A 269 3.98 12.30 15.76
N CYS A 270 4.70 11.86 16.79
CA CYS A 270 4.13 11.21 17.95
C CYS A 270 3.03 12.06 18.56
N ASP A 271 1.95 11.43 19.00
CA ASP A 271 0.82 12.10 19.65
C ASP A 271 1.06 12.32 21.16
N GLY A 272 2.01 11.58 21.74
CA GLY A 272 2.33 11.58 23.17
C GLY A 272 1.48 10.62 24.00
N VAL A 273 0.65 9.80 23.37
CA VAL A 273 -0.23 8.83 24.05
C VAL A 273 -0.13 7.41 23.48
N SER A 274 0.41 7.27 22.27
CA SER A 274 0.65 5.99 21.59
C SER A 274 2.14 5.74 21.40
N PRO A 275 2.62 4.50 21.60
CA PRO A 275 4.00 4.12 21.27
C PRO A 275 4.21 4.02 19.75
N ARG A 276 3.14 3.86 18.98
CA ARG A 276 3.19 3.79 17.53
C ARG A 276 3.10 5.18 16.93
N CYS A 277 3.82 5.37 15.83
CA CYS A 277 3.62 6.53 14.98
C CYS A 277 2.17 6.53 14.46
N PRO A 278 1.51 7.70 14.36
CA PRO A 278 0.17 7.79 13.79
C PRO A 278 0.09 7.20 12.36
N PRO A 279 -1.12 6.90 11.88
CA PRO A 279 -1.30 6.43 10.50
C PRO A 279 -0.71 7.39 9.47
N ASP A 280 -0.17 6.82 8.40
CA ASP A 280 0.47 7.54 7.30
C ASP A 280 -0.48 8.57 6.67
N ALA A 281 0.01 9.81 6.56
CA ALA A 281 -0.66 10.96 6.01
C ALA A 281 0.05 11.42 4.74
N PHE A 282 -0.71 11.61 3.66
CA PHE A 282 -0.17 12.08 2.39
C PHE A 282 -0.93 13.28 1.83
N LEU A 283 -0.29 13.97 0.88
CA LEU A 283 -0.92 15.03 0.11
C LEU A 283 -2.14 14.50 -0.63
N GLN A 284 -3.23 15.26 -0.61
CA GLN A 284 -4.43 14.87 -1.32
C GLN A 284 -4.19 14.66 -2.82
N ASP A 285 -4.92 13.69 -3.35
CA ASP A 285 -4.94 13.34 -4.76
C ASP A 285 -5.19 14.56 -5.65
N GLY A 286 -4.38 14.71 -6.69
CA GLY A 286 -4.45 15.80 -7.65
C GLY A 286 -3.44 16.93 -7.43
N GLN A 287 -2.74 16.99 -6.29
CA GLN A 287 -1.66 17.96 -6.13
C GLN A 287 -0.54 17.73 -7.16
N PRO A 288 -0.02 18.77 -7.83
CA PRO A 288 1.02 18.62 -8.84
C PRO A 288 2.33 18.16 -8.20
N CYS A 289 2.99 17.21 -8.85
CA CYS A 289 4.26 16.63 -8.43
C CYS A 289 5.20 16.47 -9.65
N ALA A 290 6.47 16.13 -9.42
CA ALA A 290 7.52 15.98 -10.42
C ALA A 290 7.72 17.22 -11.31
N GLY A 291 7.57 18.41 -10.72
CA GLY A 291 7.60 19.69 -11.44
C GLY A 291 6.38 19.93 -12.32
N GLY A 292 5.22 19.36 -11.97
CA GLY A 292 3.96 19.49 -12.73
C GLY A 292 3.79 18.45 -13.84
N ARG A 293 4.66 17.43 -13.88
CA ARG A 293 4.60 16.34 -14.88
C ARG A 293 3.72 15.16 -14.45
N ALA A 294 3.33 15.12 -13.17
CA ALA A 294 2.41 14.15 -12.61
C ALA A 294 1.57 14.80 -11.51
N VAL A 295 0.64 14.04 -10.94
CA VAL A 295 -0.08 14.44 -9.72
C VAL A 295 0.08 13.38 -8.64
N CYS A 296 -0.03 13.81 -7.39
CA CYS A 296 -0.15 12.91 -6.25
C CYS A 296 -1.41 12.08 -6.39
N PHE A 297 -1.29 10.78 -6.13
CA PHE A 297 -2.42 9.87 -6.05
C PHE A 297 -2.10 8.78 -5.03
N GLY A 298 -2.87 8.71 -3.94
CA GLY A 298 -2.63 7.78 -2.83
C GLY A 298 -1.22 7.93 -2.24
N GLY A 299 -0.71 9.17 -2.13
CA GLY A 299 0.63 9.48 -1.63
C GLY A 299 1.79 9.20 -2.60
N ALA A 300 1.52 8.64 -3.78
CA ALA A 300 2.54 8.39 -4.80
C ALA A 300 2.59 9.51 -5.85
N CYS A 301 3.81 9.84 -6.30
CA CYS A 301 4.02 10.65 -7.51
C CYS A 301 4.46 9.74 -8.67
N ALA A 302 3.49 9.19 -9.40
CA ALA A 302 3.77 8.29 -10.51
C ALA A 302 3.94 9.08 -11.82
N THR A 303 5.15 9.05 -12.39
CA THR A 303 5.40 9.51 -13.77
C THR A 303 5.47 8.33 -14.72
N TYR A 304 5.09 8.54 -15.99
CA TYR A 304 5.18 7.50 -17.01
C TYR A 304 6.64 7.06 -17.23
N GLU A 305 7.55 8.03 -17.33
CA GLU A 305 8.99 7.78 -17.42
C GLU A 305 9.53 7.01 -16.21
N GLY A 306 9.13 7.41 -14.99
CA GLY A 306 9.52 6.71 -13.77
C GLY A 306 9.10 5.23 -13.79
N GLN A 307 7.87 4.95 -14.20
CA GLN A 307 7.38 3.56 -14.36
C GLN A 307 8.23 2.79 -15.39
N CYS A 308 8.58 3.40 -16.53
CA CYS A 308 9.45 2.75 -17.51
C CYS A 308 10.86 2.46 -16.96
N GLN A 309 11.43 3.39 -16.19
CA GLN A 309 12.73 3.19 -15.55
C GLN A 309 12.68 2.11 -14.46
N GLN A 310 11.55 1.96 -13.78
CA GLN A 310 11.35 0.90 -12.80
C GLN A 310 11.35 -0.46 -13.48
N LEU A 311 10.74 -0.54 -14.66
CA LEU A 311 10.58 -1.78 -15.40
C LEU A 311 11.89 -2.18 -16.12
N LEU A 312 12.45 -1.27 -16.91
CA LEU A 312 13.57 -1.56 -17.81
C LEU A 312 14.95 -1.15 -17.28
N GLY A 313 15.00 -0.40 -16.17
CA GLY A 313 16.20 0.18 -15.60
C GLY A 313 16.43 1.65 -15.98
N PRO A 314 17.50 2.27 -15.44
CA PRO A 314 17.83 3.67 -15.70
C PRO A 314 17.96 3.99 -17.20
N GLY A 315 17.50 5.17 -17.61
CA GLY A 315 17.56 5.63 -19.00
C GLY A 315 16.44 5.10 -19.91
N ALA A 316 15.53 4.27 -19.40
CA ALA A 316 14.31 3.93 -20.12
C ALA A 316 13.28 5.08 -20.06
N GLY A 317 12.43 5.15 -21.08
CA GLY A 317 11.39 6.17 -21.19
C GLY A 317 10.18 5.67 -21.98
N PRO A 318 9.11 6.50 -22.08
CA PRO A 318 7.94 6.17 -22.87
C PRO A 318 8.27 6.04 -24.37
N VAL A 319 7.54 5.17 -25.06
CA VAL A 319 7.49 5.22 -26.54
C VAL A 319 6.70 6.44 -27.01
N SER A 320 6.72 6.74 -28.31
CA SER A 320 5.88 7.82 -28.86
C SER A 320 4.38 7.57 -28.61
N SER A 321 3.60 8.64 -28.49
CA SER A 321 2.15 8.54 -28.31
C SER A 321 1.45 7.78 -29.45
N SER A 322 1.94 7.94 -30.69
CA SER A 322 1.47 7.18 -31.86
C SER A 322 1.75 5.69 -31.73
N CYS A 323 2.94 5.34 -31.24
CA CYS A 323 3.30 3.94 -31.02
C CYS A 323 2.44 3.33 -29.90
N MET A 324 2.30 4.05 -28.79
CA MET A 324 1.48 3.65 -27.66
C MET A 324 0.02 3.38 -28.07
N ALA A 325 -0.57 4.28 -28.87
CA ALA A 325 -1.89 4.08 -29.45
C ALA A 325 -1.95 2.82 -30.34
N SER A 326 -0.98 2.64 -31.24
CA SER A 326 -0.97 1.47 -32.13
C SER A 326 -0.86 0.12 -31.41
N LEU A 327 -0.27 0.10 -30.21
CA LEU A 327 -0.12 -1.10 -29.40
C LEU A 327 -1.36 -1.31 -28.50
N ASN A 328 -1.73 -0.30 -27.71
CA ASN A 328 -2.80 -0.43 -26.72
C ASN A 328 -4.20 -0.49 -27.32
N MET A 329 -4.39 -0.02 -28.55
CA MET A 329 -5.66 -0.14 -29.27
C MET A 329 -5.87 -1.53 -29.89
N LYS A 330 -4.87 -2.42 -29.88
CA LYS A 330 -5.04 -3.80 -30.39
C LYS A 330 -6.01 -4.61 -29.52
N GLY A 331 -6.03 -4.37 -28.21
CA GLY A 331 -6.83 -5.17 -27.29
C GLY A 331 -6.33 -6.62 -27.28
N ASP A 332 -5.02 -6.79 -27.08
CA ASP A 332 -4.38 -8.09 -26.93
C ASP A 332 -3.55 -8.12 -25.65
N GLU A 333 -2.83 -9.22 -25.42
CA GLU A 333 -1.99 -9.40 -24.24
C GLU A 333 -0.88 -8.35 -24.07
N ARG A 334 -0.45 -7.69 -25.15
CA ARG A 334 0.65 -6.73 -25.14
C ARG A 334 0.18 -5.29 -25.12
N GLY A 335 -1.12 -5.06 -25.35
CA GLY A 335 -1.69 -3.73 -25.39
C GLY A 335 -3.21 -3.73 -25.23
N HIS A 336 -3.67 -3.27 -24.07
CA HIS A 336 -5.08 -3.21 -23.71
C HIS A 336 -5.34 -2.18 -22.58
N CYS A 337 -6.61 -1.88 -22.32
CA CYS A 337 -7.12 -1.00 -21.25
C CYS A 337 -7.86 -1.80 -20.17
N GLY A 338 -7.32 -2.97 -19.83
CA GLY A 338 -7.94 -3.92 -18.90
C GLY A 338 -8.52 -5.15 -19.59
N GLN A 339 -9.18 -5.99 -18.81
CA GLN A 339 -9.74 -7.27 -19.25
C GLN A 339 -11.13 -7.49 -18.69
N LEU A 340 -11.98 -8.10 -19.50
CA LEU A 340 -13.33 -8.51 -19.12
C LEU A 340 -13.32 -9.79 -18.27
N PRO A 341 -14.43 -10.08 -17.55
CA PRO A 341 -14.56 -11.29 -16.73
C PRO A 341 -14.27 -12.60 -17.45
N ASN A 342 -14.59 -12.66 -18.75
CA ASN A 342 -14.34 -13.80 -19.63
C ASN A 342 -12.86 -13.95 -20.07
N GLY A 343 -11.96 -13.06 -19.63
CA GLY A 343 -10.54 -13.07 -19.99
C GLY A 343 -10.19 -12.37 -21.31
N SER A 344 -11.19 -11.85 -22.04
CA SER A 344 -10.91 -11.08 -23.27
C SER A 344 -10.40 -9.68 -22.92
N TYR A 345 -9.41 -9.21 -23.68
CA TYR A 345 -8.82 -7.88 -23.50
C TYR A 345 -9.74 -6.77 -24.03
N ILE A 346 -9.70 -5.63 -23.35
CA ILE A 346 -10.41 -4.42 -23.76
C ILE A 346 -9.44 -3.57 -24.57
N ALA A 347 -9.71 -3.41 -25.86
CA ALA A 347 -8.96 -2.46 -26.69
C ALA A 347 -9.11 -1.04 -26.15
N CYS A 348 -8.00 -0.31 -26.03
CA CYS A 348 -8.05 1.09 -25.65
C CYS A 348 -8.71 1.94 -26.73
N THR A 349 -9.36 3.03 -26.33
CA THR A 349 -9.66 4.10 -27.28
C THR A 349 -8.42 4.96 -27.52
N GLN A 350 -8.40 5.76 -28.58
CA GLN A 350 -7.25 6.63 -28.86
C GLN A 350 -6.93 7.60 -27.71
N ARG A 351 -7.95 8.10 -27.00
CA ARG A 351 -7.76 8.96 -25.82
C ARG A 351 -7.23 8.22 -24.60
N ASP A 352 -7.57 6.94 -24.47
CA ASP A 352 -7.28 6.11 -23.30
C ASP A 352 -5.99 5.29 -23.48
N ALA A 353 -5.40 5.30 -24.68
CA ALA A 353 -4.20 4.54 -25.01
C ALA A 353 -3.02 4.82 -24.07
N ALA A 354 -2.89 6.04 -23.54
CA ALA A 354 -1.85 6.39 -22.57
C ALA A 354 -2.09 5.84 -21.16
N CYS A 355 -3.24 5.22 -20.90
CA CYS A 355 -3.63 4.63 -19.61
C CYS A 355 -3.81 3.10 -19.67
N GLY A 356 -3.42 2.48 -20.79
CA GLY A 356 -3.42 1.04 -20.97
C GLY A 356 -2.18 0.37 -20.38
N VAL A 357 -1.66 -0.63 -21.10
CA VAL A 357 -0.38 -1.27 -20.79
C VAL A 357 0.77 -0.26 -20.97
N LEU A 358 1.72 -0.27 -20.05
CA LEU A 358 2.89 0.62 -20.05
C LEU A 358 3.85 0.25 -21.19
N GLN A 359 3.86 1.09 -22.23
CA GLN A 359 4.77 0.96 -23.37
C GLN A 359 6.04 1.80 -23.19
N CYS A 360 7.18 1.13 -23.11
CA CYS A 360 8.49 1.68 -22.80
C CYS A 360 9.55 1.28 -23.83
N GLN A 361 10.60 2.08 -23.91
CA GLN A 361 11.80 1.80 -24.68
C GLN A 361 13.04 2.08 -23.83
N ARG A 362 14.11 1.30 -24.02
CA ARG A 362 15.42 1.66 -23.47
C ARG A 362 15.97 2.85 -24.23
N GLY A 363 16.59 3.79 -23.53
CA GLY A 363 17.37 4.86 -24.13
C GLY A 363 18.43 4.26 -25.06
N SER A 364 18.40 4.65 -26.32
CA SER A 364 19.30 4.16 -27.36
C SER A 364 20.77 4.40 -26.96
N THR A 365 21.53 3.34 -26.72
CA THR A 365 22.95 3.37 -27.09
C THR A 365 22.97 3.46 -28.61
N ARG A 366 23.31 4.64 -29.14
CA ARG A 366 23.44 4.98 -30.56
C ARG A 366 23.62 3.73 -31.46
N GLY A 367 22.60 3.40 -32.25
CA GLY A 367 22.81 2.71 -33.53
C GLY A 367 21.96 1.50 -33.90
N ASP A 368 21.10 0.94 -33.05
CA ASP A 368 20.59 -0.43 -33.32
C ASP A 368 19.06 -0.59 -33.49
N ARG A 369 18.29 0.49 -33.66
CA ARG A 369 16.89 0.38 -34.09
C ARG A 369 16.58 1.28 -35.27
N PRO A 370 15.97 0.76 -36.35
CA PRO A 370 15.52 1.59 -37.45
C PRO A 370 14.50 2.61 -36.94
N GLU A 371 14.70 3.87 -37.31
CA GLU A 371 13.72 4.95 -37.12
C GLU A 371 12.36 4.47 -37.63
N GLY A 372 11.38 4.34 -36.73
CA GLY A 372 10.02 3.89 -37.06
C GLY A 372 9.61 2.50 -36.56
N SER A 373 10.47 1.71 -35.90
CA SER A 373 10.03 0.44 -35.31
C SER A 373 9.23 0.67 -34.02
N CYS A 374 7.90 0.67 -34.12
CA CYS A 374 7.00 0.63 -32.97
C CYS A 374 6.93 -0.78 -32.36
N LEU A 375 8.06 -1.21 -31.80
CA LEU A 375 8.07 -2.29 -30.82
C LEU A 375 8.10 -1.62 -29.45
N GLY A 376 6.99 -1.73 -28.72
CA GLY A 376 6.92 -1.31 -27.32
C GLY A 376 7.83 -2.15 -26.44
N THR A 377 7.52 -2.21 -25.15
CA THR A 377 8.27 -3.05 -24.23
C THR A 377 8.16 -4.51 -24.67
N LEU A 378 9.17 -5.03 -25.36
CA LEU A 378 9.51 -6.44 -25.22
C LEU A 378 10.08 -6.52 -23.83
N LEU A 379 9.21 -6.78 -22.84
CA LEU A 379 9.73 -7.19 -21.57
C LEU A 379 10.59 -8.42 -21.84
N PRO A 380 11.81 -8.50 -21.25
CA PRO A 380 12.41 -9.81 -21.07
C PRO A 380 11.29 -10.67 -20.49
N GLY A 381 10.98 -11.80 -21.15
CA GLY A 381 9.98 -12.75 -20.66
C GLY A 381 10.47 -13.31 -19.34
N ASP A 382 10.35 -12.52 -18.28
CA ASP A 382 10.45 -12.95 -16.92
C ASP A 382 9.10 -13.63 -16.68
N GLU A 383 9.09 -14.96 -16.93
CA GLU A 383 7.89 -15.79 -17.05
C GLU A 383 6.93 -15.74 -15.84
N ASP A 384 7.32 -15.09 -14.74
CA ASP A 384 6.59 -14.98 -13.47
C ASP A 384 6.25 -13.53 -13.07
N VAL A 385 6.47 -12.53 -13.92
CA VAL A 385 5.88 -11.19 -13.77
C VAL A 385 4.80 -11.03 -14.84
N SER A 386 3.62 -10.51 -14.47
CA SER A 386 2.66 -10.15 -15.50
C SER A 386 3.24 -9.00 -16.34
N ASP A 387 3.63 -9.33 -17.58
CA ASP A 387 4.25 -8.43 -18.56
C ASP A 387 3.43 -7.16 -18.84
N ALA A 388 2.13 -7.19 -18.52
CA ALA A 388 1.28 -6.03 -18.63
C ALA A 388 1.34 -5.17 -17.36
N ALA A 389 2.47 -4.48 -17.15
CA ALA A 389 2.51 -3.38 -16.19
C ALA A 389 1.54 -2.30 -16.68
N MET A 390 0.30 -2.29 -16.19
CA MET A 390 -0.64 -1.20 -16.50
C MET A 390 -0.11 0.14 -15.97
N VAL A 391 -0.43 1.22 -16.67
CA VAL A 391 -0.13 2.57 -16.19
C VAL A 391 -0.82 2.81 -14.86
N LEU A 392 -0.05 3.28 -13.87
CA LEU A 392 -0.55 3.54 -12.52
C LEU A 392 -1.56 4.70 -12.49
N PRO A 393 -2.56 4.65 -11.60
CA PRO A 393 -3.46 5.77 -11.35
C PRO A 393 -2.71 7.05 -10.99
N GLY A 394 -3.23 8.21 -11.37
CA GLY A 394 -2.59 9.52 -11.15
C GLY A 394 -1.47 9.86 -12.15
N THR A 395 -1.03 8.91 -12.99
CA THR A 395 -0.06 9.20 -14.05
C THR A 395 -0.67 10.16 -15.08
N ALA A 396 0.07 11.19 -15.46
CA ALA A 396 -0.37 12.14 -16.48
C ALA A 396 -0.53 11.45 -17.85
N CYS A 397 -1.67 11.65 -18.49
CA CYS A 397 -1.98 11.15 -19.85
C CYS A 397 -2.23 12.27 -20.86
N GLY A 398 -2.18 13.52 -20.41
CA GLY A 398 -2.31 14.72 -21.23
C GLY A 398 -2.35 15.98 -20.36
N PRO A 399 -2.39 17.18 -20.96
CA PRO A 399 -2.50 18.42 -20.22
C PRO A 399 -3.76 18.44 -19.35
N GLY A 400 -3.58 18.55 -18.02
CA GLY A 400 -4.69 18.55 -17.05
C GLY A 400 -5.43 17.22 -16.91
N LYS A 401 -4.85 16.11 -17.40
CA LYS A 401 -5.48 14.78 -17.40
C LYS A 401 -4.59 13.70 -16.82
N VAL A 402 -5.23 12.74 -16.16
CA VAL A 402 -4.59 11.64 -15.44
C VAL A 402 -5.28 10.32 -15.72
N CYS A 403 -4.52 9.24 -15.59
CA CYS A 403 -5.03 7.89 -15.70
C CYS A 403 -5.80 7.51 -14.44
N LEU A 404 -7.06 7.10 -14.62
CA LEU A 404 -7.90 6.54 -13.57
C LEU A 404 -8.73 5.40 -14.16
N GLN A 405 -8.64 4.21 -13.55
CA GLN A 405 -9.33 2.99 -14.01
C GLN A 405 -9.08 2.72 -15.51
N HIS A 406 -7.82 2.82 -15.94
CA HIS A 406 -7.39 2.62 -17.34
C HIS A 406 -7.99 3.60 -18.36
N ARG A 407 -8.48 4.76 -17.90
CA ARG A 407 -9.03 5.83 -18.74
C ARG A 407 -8.32 7.14 -18.49
N CYS A 408 -8.17 7.95 -19.53
CA CYS A 408 -7.58 9.28 -19.42
C CYS A 408 -8.68 10.30 -19.10
N GLN A 409 -8.71 10.78 -17.85
CA GLN A 409 -9.76 11.63 -17.29
C GLN A 409 -9.17 12.95 -16.81
N ASP A 410 -9.99 14.00 -16.72
CA ASP A 410 -9.54 15.28 -16.18
C ASP A 410 -9.17 15.16 -14.69
N VAL A 411 -8.13 15.87 -14.26
CA VAL A 411 -7.65 15.86 -12.85
C VAL A 411 -8.76 16.25 -11.87
N SER A 412 -9.77 17.01 -12.32
CA SER A 412 -10.96 17.34 -11.54
C SER A 412 -11.73 16.12 -11.03
N ALA A 413 -11.60 14.94 -11.67
CA ALA A 413 -12.18 13.69 -11.20
C ALA A 413 -11.62 13.21 -9.84
N LEU A 414 -10.47 13.75 -9.42
CA LEU A 414 -9.85 13.46 -8.10
C LEU A 414 -10.36 14.36 -6.97
N GLY A 415 -11.16 15.41 -7.27
CA GLY A 415 -11.74 16.28 -6.25
C GLY A 415 -10.87 17.44 -5.75
N ASP A 416 -9.69 17.69 -6.34
CA ASP A 416 -8.70 18.72 -5.92
C ASP A 416 -9.28 20.15 -5.73
N GLN A 417 -10.28 20.55 -6.53
CA GLN A 417 -10.87 21.90 -6.43
C GLN A 417 -11.56 22.17 -5.08
N GLN A 418 -12.04 21.13 -4.42
CA GLN A 418 -12.73 21.27 -3.14
C GLN A 418 -11.74 21.53 -1.99
N CYS A 419 -10.47 21.13 -2.12
CA CYS A 419 -9.45 21.38 -1.10
C CYS A 419 -8.88 22.79 -1.15
N ARG A 420 -8.44 23.26 -2.33
CA ARG A 420 -7.83 24.61 -2.45
C ARG A 420 -8.77 25.70 -1.93
N SER A 421 -10.07 25.52 -2.15
CA SER A 421 -11.13 26.36 -1.60
C SER A 421 -11.30 26.17 -0.08
N LYS A 422 -11.35 24.93 0.43
CA LYS A 422 -11.47 24.63 1.87
C LYS A 422 -10.29 25.14 2.72
N CYS A 423 -9.07 25.14 2.18
CA CYS A 423 -7.87 25.53 2.92
C CYS A 423 -7.46 27.01 2.78
N HIS A 424 -8.18 27.81 1.97
CA HIS A 424 -7.87 29.23 1.72
C HIS A 424 -6.38 29.50 1.40
N GLY A 425 -5.68 28.55 0.78
CA GLY A 425 -4.24 28.62 0.50
C GLY A 425 -3.32 28.62 1.73
N ARG A 426 -3.82 28.25 2.92
CA ARG A 426 -3.07 28.28 4.19
C ARG A 426 -2.95 26.91 4.88
N GLY A 427 -3.32 25.84 4.22
CA GLY A 427 -3.29 24.49 4.77
C GLY A 427 -3.21 23.41 3.70
N VAL A 428 -2.93 22.19 4.14
CA VAL A 428 -2.81 20.99 3.31
C VAL A 428 -3.99 20.07 3.65
N SER A 429 -4.70 19.59 2.64
CA SER A 429 -5.67 18.50 2.82
C SER A 429 -4.94 17.17 2.90
N VAL A 430 -5.31 16.36 3.88
CA VAL A 430 -4.68 15.06 4.14
C VAL A 430 -5.69 13.94 3.89
N GLY A 431 -5.38 13.04 2.95
CA GLY A 431 -6.11 11.78 2.71
C GLY A 431 -7.63 11.90 2.44
N PRO A 432 -8.40 10.81 2.59
CA PRO A 432 -9.84 10.77 2.32
C PRO A 432 -10.71 11.52 3.36
N GLY A 433 -10.09 12.30 4.25
CA GLY A 433 -10.75 13.04 5.32
C GLY A 433 -11.01 14.50 4.94
N ASP A 434 -12.18 15.01 5.32
CA ASP A 434 -12.65 16.38 5.09
C ASP A 434 -11.90 17.49 5.88
N GLY A 435 -10.70 17.20 6.40
CA GLY A 435 -9.95 18.10 7.28
C GLY A 435 -8.90 18.95 6.54
N CYS A 436 -8.93 20.27 6.73
CA CYS A 436 -7.81 21.14 6.37
C CYS A 436 -6.78 21.17 7.50
N TRP A 437 -5.54 20.79 7.24
CA TRP A 437 -4.48 20.76 8.24
C TRP A 437 -3.56 21.98 8.12
N ARG A 438 -3.14 22.54 9.26
CA ARG A 438 -2.18 23.65 9.34
C ARG A 438 -0.94 23.23 10.12
N TRP A 439 0.21 23.72 9.70
CA TRP A 439 1.46 23.60 10.46
C TRP A 439 1.32 24.35 11.79
N GLY A 440 1.44 23.63 12.89
CA GLY A 440 1.55 24.20 14.22
C GLY A 440 2.94 24.79 14.50
N PRO A 441 3.08 25.63 15.54
CA PRO A 441 4.37 26.23 15.91
C PRO A 441 5.44 25.23 16.36
N ALA A 442 5.07 23.95 16.57
CA ALA A 442 5.98 22.85 16.92
C ALA A 442 6.17 21.85 15.76
N GLY A 443 5.83 22.21 14.51
CA GLY A 443 6.03 21.34 13.34
C GLY A 443 4.93 20.30 13.09
N GLY A 444 4.06 20.00 14.06
CA GLY A 444 2.95 19.06 13.85
C GLY A 444 1.79 19.64 13.04
N LEU A 445 1.20 18.84 12.15
CA LEU A 445 -0.07 19.13 11.47
C LEU A 445 -1.20 19.17 12.52
N ARG A 446 -1.99 20.26 12.55
CA ARG A 446 -3.20 20.39 13.37
C ARG A 446 -4.43 20.56 12.49
N LEU A 447 -5.53 19.90 12.84
CA LEU A 447 -6.83 20.12 12.22
C LEU A 447 -7.21 21.60 12.38
N GLY A 448 -7.33 22.31 11.26
CA GLY A 448 -7.69 23.72 11.21
C GLY A 448 -9.16 23.92 11.53
N GLY A 449 -9.52 23.87 12.81
CA GLY A 449 -10.82 24.34 13.27
C GLY A 449 -10.95 25.84 13.01
N SER A 450 -11.99 26.25 12.28
CA SER A 450 -12.41 27.65 12.26
C SER A 450 -12.76 28.04 13.70
N ALA A 451 -12.00 28.96 14.30
CA ALA A 451 -12.25 29.47 15.66
C ALA A 451 -13.50 30.39 15.76
N LEU A 452 -14.26 30.51 14.66
CA LEU A 452 -15.40 31.41 14.54
C LEU A 452 -16.68 30.93 15.27
N PRO A 453 -17.06 29.64 15.28
CA PRO A 453 -18.32 29.22 15.91
C PRO A 453 -18.26 29.28 17.44
N THR A 454 -17.12 28.95 18.04
CA THR A 454 -16.96 28.89 19.50
C THR A 454 -16.94 30.28 20.13
N ALA A 455 -16.32 31.26 19.48
CA ALA A 455 -16.31 32.66 19.93
C ALA A 455 -17.72 33.29 19.84
N LEU A 456 -18.50 32.96 18.81
CA LEU A 456 -19.90 33.39 18.67
C LEU A 456 -20.81 32.74 19.73
N LEU A 457 -20.61 31.45 20.03
CA LEU A 457 -21.34 30.76 21.10
C LEU A 457 -21.00 31.31 22.48
N LEU A 458 -19.73 31.58 22.77
CA LEU A 458 -19.31 32.16 24.05
C LEU A 458 -19.84 33.58 24.24
N SER A 459 -19.83 34.40 23.19
CA SER A 459 -20.39 35.76 23.25
C SER A 459 -21.92 35.76 23.38
N ALA A 460 -22.62 34.83 22.72
CA ALA A 460 -24.06 34.65 22.89
C ALA A 460 -24.42 34.20 24.32
N LEU A 461 -23.67 33.25 24.89
CA LEU A 461 -23.86 32.79 26.28
C LEU A 461 -23.58 33.90 27.30
N LEU A 462 -22.54 34.71 27.09
CA LEU A 462 -22.24 35.85 27.95
C LEU A 462 -23.34 36.93 27.88
N GLY A 463 -23.88 37.18 26.68
CA GLY A 463 -25.02 38.08 26.48
C GLY A 463 -26.28 37.59 27.20
N LEU A 464 -26.56 36.28 27.15
CA LEU A 464 -27.71 35.67 27.83
C LEU A 464 -27.57 35.73 29.36
N ALA A 465 -26.36 35.50 29.88
CA ALA A 465 -26.08 35.62 31.31
C ALA A 465 -26.26 37.07 31.82
N LEU A 466 -25.81 38.06 31.05
CA LEU A 466 -26.01 39.48 31.38
C LEU A 466 -27.48 39.88 31.35
N ALA A 467 -28.25 39.42 30.35
CA ALA A 467 -29.68 39.66 30.28
C ALA A 467 -30.45 39.04 31.46
N LEU A 468 -30.11 37.79 31.84
CA LEU A 468 -30.69 37.14 33.01
C LEU A 468 -30.32 37.87 34.31
N GLY A 469 -29.06 38.30 34.45
CA GLY A 469 -28.61 39.11 35.59
C GLY A 469 -29.37 40.42 35.73
N LEU A 470 -29.57 41.15 34.63
CA LEU A 470 -30.36 42.39 34.59
C LEU A 470 -31.84 42.16 34.92
N CYS A 471 -32.43 41.07 34.42
CA CYS A 471 -33.81 40.68 34.76
C CYS A 471 -33.96 40.36 36.25
N CYS A 472 -33.02 39.60 36.84
CA CYS A 472 -33.01 39.30 38.27
C CYS A 472 -32.84 40.57 39.11
N ALA A 473 -31.94 41.48 38.72
CA ALA A 473 -31.76 42.77 39.40
C ALA A 473 -33.01 43.66 39.33
N ARG A 474 -33.69 43.70 38.16
CA ARG A 474 -34.98 44.40 38.02
C ARG A 474 -36.07 43.79 38.90
N ARG A 475 -36.14 42.46 38.97
CA ARG A 475 -37.12 41.74 39.81
C ARG A 475 -36.88 42.00 41.29
N ALA A 476 -35.62 41.98 41.73
CA ALA A 476 -35.23 42.32 43.09
C ALA A 476 -35.53 43.80 43.42
N GLY A 477 -35.28 44.71 42.49
CA GLY A 477 -35.62 46.13 42.62
C GLY A 477 -37.12 46.40 42.73
N LEU A 478 -37.94 45.71 41.92
CA LEU A 478 -39.41 45.76 42.01
C LEU A 478 -39.91 45.18 43.34
N HIS A 479 -39.34 44.06 43.79
CA HIS A 479 -39.70 43.46 45.08
C HIS A 479 -39.37 44.39 46.26
N LYS A 480 -38.23 45.11 46.18
CA LYS A 480 -37.84 46.10 47.20
C LYS A 480 -38.79 47.30 47.23
N ARG A 481 -39.25 47.78 46.06
CA ARG A 481 -40.24 48.86 45.95
C ARG A 481 -41.63 48.45 46.43
N LEU A 482 -42.07 47.23 46.12
CA LEU A 482 -43.35 46.69 46.59
C LEU A 482 -43.36 46.46 48.12
N CYS A 483 -42.24 46.03 48.72
CA CYS A 483 -42.12 45.92 50.17
C CYS A 483 -42.10 47.28 50.90
N GLN A 484 -41.77 48.39 50.23
CA GLN A 484 -41.85 49.73 50.82
C GLN A 484 -43.27 50.33 50.77
N LEU A 485 -44.12 49.89 49.84
CA LEU A 485 -45.53 50.29 49.76
C LEU A 485 -46.44 49.56 50.77
N GLY A 486 -45.95 48.50 51.43
CA GLY A 486 -46.68 47.73 52.45
C GLY A 486 -46.43 48.15 53.90
N LYS A 487 -45.77 49.29 54.15
CA LYS A 487 -45.52 49.85 55.49
C LYS A 487 -46.01 51.30 55.67
N GLY A 488 -46.92 51.75 54.81
CA GLY A 488 -47.59 53.06 54.91
C GLY A 488 -48.99 52.90 55.50
#